data_AF-A0A392NPA2-F1
#
_entry.id   AF-A0A392NPA2-F1
#
_cell.length_a   1.000
_cell.length_b   1.000
_cell.length_c   1.000
_cell.angle_alpha   90.00
_cell.angle_beta   90.00
_cell.angle_gamma   90.00
#
_symmetry.space_group_name_H-M   'P 1'
#
loop_
_entity.id
_entity.type
_entity.pdbx_description
1 polymer ?
#
loop_
_entity_poly.entity_id
_entity_poly.type
_entity_poly.pdbx_seq_one_letter_code
_entity_poly.pdbx_strand_id
1 'polypeptide(L)' 'LDDGLELSFTDKRRFARVRLLKDPTSVPPISELGPDALFEPMTLDVFTERLHKKKTEIKALLLDQEV' A
#
# COMPACT_ATOMS: atom_id res chain seq x y z
N LEU A 1 10.07 -24.13 8.68
CA LEU A 1 11.16 -23.99 7.69
C LEU A 1 12.08 -25.20 7.85
N ASP A 2 12.92 -25.46 6.87
CA ASP A 2 13.79 -26.64 6.83
C ASP A 2 14.83 -26.68 7.97
N ASP A 3 15.06 -25.55 8.64
CA ASP A 3 15.89 -25.36 9.83
C ASP A 3 15.14 -25.48 11.18
N GLY A 4 13.84 -25.79 11.16
CA GLY A 4 13.00 -25.83 12.36
C GLY A 4 12.47 -24.47 12.82
N LEU A 5 12.73 -23.40 12.07
CA LEU A 5 12.13 -22.09 12.35
C LEU A 5 10.62 -22.11 12.03
N GLU A 6 9.85 -21.47 12.90
CA GLU A 6 8.41 -21.31 12.75
C GLU A 6 8.04 -19.88 12.35
N LEU A 7 7.04 -19.75 11.48
CA LEU A 7 6.46 -18.49 11.07
C LEU A 7 4.93 -18.58 11.21
N SER A 8 4.34 -17.60 11.88
CA SER A 8 2.89 -17.51 12.03
C SER A 8 2.42 -16.07 11.83
N PHE A 9 1.34 -15.90 11.06
CA PHE A 9 0.61 -14.66 10.93
C PHE A 9 -0.71 -14.80 11.72
N THR A 10 -0.93 -13.93 12.71
CA THR A 10 -2.14 -13.97 13.55
C THR A 10 -2.97 -12.70 13.35
N ASP A 11 -4.29 -12.86 13.32
CA ASP A 11 -5.23 -11.75 13.16
C ASP A 11 -6.41 -11.92 14.13
N LYS A 12 -6.27 -11.34 15.32
CA LYS A 12 -7.27 -11.41 16.40
C LYS A 12 -8.61 -10.79 16.00
N ARG A 13 -8.61 -9.78 15.12
CA ARG A 13 -9.80 -9.02 14.74
C ARG A 13 -10.45 -9.51 13.45
N ARG A 14 -9.79 -10.41 12.71
CA ARG A 14 -10.28 -11.04 11.47
C ARG A 14 -10.50 -10.03 10.33
N PHE A 15 -9.68 -8.99 10.25
CA PHE A 15 -9.71 -7.97 9.19
C PHE A 15 -8.60 -8.11 8.15
N ALA A 16 -7.59 -8.92 8.40
CA ALA A 16 -6.52 -9.20 7.46
C ALA A 16 -6.99 -10.08 6.30
N ARG A 17 -6.20 -10.05 5.23
CA ARG A 17 -6.41 -10.86 4.02
C ARG A 17 -5.11 -11.60 3.71
N VAL A 18 -5.11 -12.92 3.77
CA VAL A 18 -4.01 -13.76 3.27
C VAL A 18 -4.43 -14.32 1.92
N ARG A 19 -3.60 -14.12 0.89
CA ARG A 19 -3.86 -14.57 -0.48
C ARG A 19 -2.66 -15.36 -0.99
N LEU A 20 -2.92 -16.37 -1.83
CA LEU A 20 -1.89 -17.09 -2.58
C LEU A 20 -2.08 -16.77 -4.05
N LEU A 21 -1.13 -16.05 -4.64
CA LEU A 21 -1.20 -15.48 -5.98
C LEU A 21 0.08 -15.81 -6.73
N LYS A 22 -0.01 -15.96 -8.06
CA LYS A 22 1.16 -16.25 -8.90
C LYS A 22 2.12 -15.06 -8.97
N ASP A 23 1.57 -13.88 -9.18
CA ASP A 23 2.29 -12.61 -9.17
C ASP A 23 1.43 -11.59 -8.40
N PRO A 24 1.75 -11.34 -7.12
CA PRO A 24 0.96 -10.44 -6.29
C PRO A 24 0.94 -9.00 -6.81
N THR A 25 1.98 -8.55 -7.52
CA THR A 25 2.13 -7.13 -7.91
C THR A 25 1.28 -6.74 -9.12
N SER A 26 0.94 -7.70 -9.98
CA SER A 26 0.13 -7.46 -11.18
C SER A 26 -1.39 -7.54 -10.96
N VAL A 27 -1.84 -7.80 -9.72
CA VAL A 27 -3.27 -7.92 -9.40
C VAL A 27 -3.66 -7.10 -8.16
N PRO A 28 -4.94 -6.72 -8.03
CA PRO A 28 -5.41 -5.98 -6.87
C PRO A 28 -5.21 -6.75 -5.54
N PRO A 29 -4.89 -6.05 -4.43
CA PRO A 29 -4.83 -4.59 -4.32
C PRO A 29 -3.47 -3.99 -4.66
N ILE A 30 -2.40 -4.79 -4.81
CA ILE A 30 -1.04 -4.25 -4.95
C ILE A 30 -0.89 -3.47 -6.26
N SER A 31 -1.52 -3.94 -7.34
CA SER A 31 -1.50 -3.24 -8.63
C SER A 31 -2.23 -1.90 -8.64
N GLU A 32 -3.04 -1.61 -7.62
CA GLU A 32 -3.84 -0.38 -7.49
C GLU A 32 -3.18 0.62 -6.53
N LEU A 33 -2.09 0.24 -5.86
CA LEU A 33 -1.37 1.14 -4.97
C LEU A 33 -0.69 2.26 -5.75
N GLY A 34 -0.71 3.46 -5.16
CA GLY A 34 0.16 4.57 -5.54
C GLY A 34 1.62 4.29 -5.19
N PRO A 35 2.52 5.26 -5.44
CA PRO A 35 3.95 5.13 -5.12
C PRO A 35 4.18 4.87 -3.63
N ASP A 36 5.10 3.95 -3.30
CA ASP A 36 5.45 3.69 -1.90
C ASP A 36 6.07 4.93 -1.23
N ALA A 37 5.54 5.31 -0.07
CA ALA A 37 5.92 6.55 0.61
C ALA A 37 7.39 6.58 1.09
N LEU A 38 8.03 5.43 1.27
CA LEU A 38 9.42 5.31 1.71
C LEU A 38 10.36 5.01 0.55
N PHE A 39 9.98 4.08 -0.31
CA PHE A 39 10.85 3.54 -1.37
C PHE A 39 10.69 4.28 -2.70
N GLU A 40 9.58 4.97 -2.94
CA GLU A 40 9.27 5.69 -4.18
C GLU A 40 8.77 7.12 -3.91
N PRO A 41 9.50 7.93 -3.10
CA PRO A 41 9.04 9.26 -2.74
C PRO A 41 8.95 10.18 -3.97
N MET A 42 7.84 10.90 -4.06
CA MET A 42 7.66 11.91 -5.09
C MET A 42 8.59 13.11 -4.86
N THR A 43 9.02 13.75 -5.94
CA THR A 43 9.66 15.07 -5.85
C THR A 43 8.64 16.11 -5.35
N LEU A 44 9.14 17.21 -4.78
CA LEU A 44 8.29 18.29 -4.28
C LEU A 44 7.33 18.82 -5.36
N ASP A 45 7.81 18.98 -6.59
CA ASP A 45 7.01 19.50 -7.70
C ASP A 45 5.88 18.53 -8.07
N VAL A 46 6.18 17.24 -8.20
CA VAL A 46 5.17 16.21 -8.52
C VAL A 46 4.13 16.10 -7.41
N PHE A 47 4.57 16.13 -6.16
CA PHE A 47 3.68 16.07 -5.00
C PHE A 47 2.73 17.28 -4.97
N THR A 48 3.28 18.48 -5.15
CA THR A 48 2.50 19.74 -5.17
C THR A 48 1.47 19.74 -6.29
N GLU A 49 1.86 19.33 -7.50
CA GLU A 49 0.96 19.22 -8.66
C GLU A 49 -0.17 18.20 -8.44
N ARG A 50 0.11 17.06 -7.79
CA ARG A 50 -0.93 16.08 -7.47
C ARG A 50 -1.91 16.60 -6.42
N LEU A 51 -1.41 17.26 -5.37
CA LEU A 51 -2.25 17.83 -4.31
C LEU A 51 -3.22 18.89 -4.84
N HIS A 52 -2.76 19.79 -5.71
CA HIS A 52 -3.60 20.87 -6.25
C HIS A 52 -4.83 20.38 -7.02
N LYS A 53 -4.80 19.15 -7.55
CA LYS A 53 -5.91 18.56 -8.32
C LYS A 53 -6.97 17.92 -7.41
N LYS A 54 -6.69 17.69 -6.14
CA LYS A 54 -7.56 16.98 -5.21
C LYS A 54 -8.41 17.98 -4.40
N LYS A 55 -9.73 17.85 -4.49
CA LYS A 55 -10.70 18.71 -3.79
C LYS A 55 -11.24 18.00 -2.54
N THR A 56 -10.35 17.68 -1.61
CA THR A 56 -10.67 16.96 -0.38
C THR A 56 -9.75 17.41 0.76
N GLU A 57 -10.10 17.06 1.99
CA GLU A 57 -9.28 17.33 3.16
C GLU A 57 -7.97 16.53 3.11
N ILE A 58 -6.84 17.19 3.41
CA ILE A 58 -5.51 16.62 3.27
C ILE A 58 -5.34 15.31 4.06
N LYS A 59 -5.96 15.19 5.23
CA LYS A 59 -5.91 13.97 6.04
C LYS A 59 -6.55 12.77 5.33
N ALA A 60 -7.68 12.97 4.67
CA ALA A 60 -8.35 11.89 3.95
C ALA A 60 -7.50 11.45 2.75
N LEU A 61 -6.88 12.42 2.07
CA LEU A 61 -6.00 12.15 0.93
C LEU A 61 -4.74 11.38 1.32
N LEU A 62 -4.09 11.70 2.44
CA LEU A 62 -2.89 11.00 2.92
C LEU A 62 -3.17 9.56 3.40
N LEU A 63 -4.44 9.19 3.61
CA LEU A 63 -4.84 7.82 3.95
C LEU A 63 -5.29 7.02 2.73
N ASP A 64 -5.45 7.67 1.57
CA ASP A 64 -5.79 7.02 0.30
C ASP A 64 -4.55 6.27 -0.23
N GLN A 65 -4.71 4.98 -0.49
CA GLN A 65 -3.61 4.11 -0.90
C GLN A 65 -3.35 4.16 -2.41
N GLU A 66 -4.20 4.84 -3.19
CA GLU A 66 -4.09 4.95 -4.65
C GLU A 66 -3.35 6.23 -5.11
N VAL A 67 -2.96 7.11 -4.18
CA VAL A 67 -2.53 8.50 -4.47
C VAL A 67 -1.02 8.67 -4.64
#